data_AF-A0A4Y3VFT8-F1
#
_entry.id   AF-A0A4Y3VFT8-F1
#
_cell.length_a   1.000
_cell.length_b   1.000
_cell.length_c   1.000
_cell.angle_alpha   90.00
_cell.angle_beta   90.00
_cell.angle_gamma   90.00
#
_symmetry.space_group_name_H-M   'P 1'
#
loop_
_entity.id
_entity.type
_entity.pdbx_description
1 polymer ?
#
loop_
_entity_poly.entity_id
_entity_poly.type
_entity_poly.pdbx_seq_one_letter_code
_entity_poly.pdbx_strand_id
1 'polypeptide(L)'
;MVERVTGTADLVAGTALGNGATRAEVPTDLHAARITAPATAAGSVESSYGDDVVRLGLPGTAHAPASASASGTVVYAGAADGYDLAVQPNRDGVRTLITLRDADAPTEYRFPLGLPADAVTEQLEDGSVLVSRGDEYLGTFDAPWAKDANGEAVPTDYRIEGGALVQTVRTGPNTAFPVVADPAWFIPLAIVAGRLLLSTGVKSISRHAAQRMAQRGISQQMVANAVKNGKKSRGKTAGTWKYTSGKIWVVINKAGNVVSVGRN
;
A
#
# COMPACT_ATOMS: atom_id res chain seq x y z
N MET A 1 22.04 -5.61 -7.69
CA MET A 1 20.75 -5.17 -8.25
C MET A 1 19.69 -5.70 -7.31
N VAL A 2 18.83 -4.82 -6.78
CA VAL A 2 18.09 -4.99 -5.53
C VAL A 2 17.34 -6.30 -5.30
N GLU A 3 16.97 -7.02 -6.37
CA GLU A 3 16.29 -8.33 -6.32
C GLU A 3 17.08 -9.42 -5.59
N ARG A 4 18.42 -9.31 -5.51
CA ARG A 4 19.23 -10.23 -4.66
C ARG A 4 18.96 -10.06 -3.17
N VAL A 5 18.53 -8.87 -2.75
CA VAL A 5 18.24 -8.53 -1.36
C VAL A 5 16.78 -8.82 -1.03
N THR A 6 15.88 -8.53 -1.97
CA THR A 6 14.43 -8.57 -1.76
C THR A 6 13.73 -9.82 -2.28
N GLY A 7 14.34 -10.55 -3.22
CA GLY A 7 13.66 -11.54 -4.04
C GLY A 7 12.72 -10.91 -5.07
N THR A 8 12.04 -11.79 -5.82
CA THR A 8 11.09 -11.42 -6.89
C THR A 8 9.75 -12.16 -6.82
N ALA A 9 9.57 -13.06 -5.85
CA ALA A 9 8.44 -14.00 -5.81
C ALA A 9 7.09 -13.34 -5.51
N ASP A 10 7.10 -12.20 -4.82
CA ASP A 10 5.92 -11.41 -4.43
C ASP A 10 5.58 -10.30 -5.45
N LEU A 11 6.44 -10.07 -6.45
CA LEU A 11 6.30 -8.96 -7.39
C LEU A 11 5.12 -9.15 -8.34
N VAL A 12 4.57 -8.01 -8.75
CA VAL A 12 3.51 -7.93 -9.75
C VAL A 12 4.07 -7.24 -10.99
N ALA A 13 4.01 -7.94 -12.12
CA ALA A 13 4.50 -7.41 -13.38
C ALA A 13 3.76 -6.13 -13.80
N GLY A 14 4.52 -5.15 -14.27
CA GLY A 14 3.98 -3.88 -14.76
C GLY A 14 3.80 -3.86 -16.27
N THR A 15 2.88 -3.02 -16.74
CA THR A 15 2.69 -2.65 -18.13
C THR A 15 3.25 -1.26 -18.37
N ALA A 16 4.08 -1.09 -19.41
CA ALA A 16 4.59 0.21 -19.81
C ALA A 16 3.47 1.12 -20.33
N LEU A 17 3.48 2.38 -19.93
CA LEU A 17 2.55 3.41 -20.38
C LEU A 17 3.21 4.29 -21.45
N GLY A 18 2.40 4.95 -22.28
CA GLY A 18 2.89 5.79 -23.38
C GLY A 18 3.71 7.02 -22.94
N ASN A 19 3.69 7.36 -21.66
CA ASN A 19 4.50 8.43 -21.07
C ASN A 19 5.81 7.93 -20.42
N GLY A 20 6.16 6.65 -20.58
CA GLY A 20 7.37 6.04 -20.02
C GLY A 20 7.24 5.54 -18.57
N ALA A 21 6.10 5.77 -17.91
CA ALA A 21 5.80 5.18 -16.60
C ALA A 21 5.46 3.69 -16.72
N THR A 22 5.54 2.96 -15.61
CA THR A 22 5.16 1.54 -15.55
C THR A 22 4.02 1.35 -14.55
N ARG A 23 2.95 0.68 -14.96
CA ARG A 23 1.78 0.42 -14.10
C ARG A 23 1.61 -1.06 -13.82
N ALA A 24 1.59 -1.42 -12.55
CA ALA A 24 1.13 -2.72 -12.07
C ALA A 24 -0.31 -2.62 -11.58
N GLU A 25 -1.09 -3.67 -11.85
CA GLU A 25 -2.44 -3.82 -11.32
C GLU A 25 -2.47 -5.04 -10.42
N VAL A 26 -2.80 -4.82 -9.14
CA VAL A 26 -2.99 -5.89 -8.16
C VAL A 26 -4.48 -6.17 -8.08
N PRO A 27 -4.97 -7.28 -8.66
CA PRO A 27 -6.37 -7.60 -8.60
C PRO A 27 -6.81 -7.85 -7.15
N THR A 28 -7.91 -7.24 -6.75
CA THR A 28 -8.60 -7.52 -5.49
C THR A 28 -10.05 -7.86 -5.77
N ASP A 29 -10.75 -8.45 -4.80
CA ASP A 29 -12.16 -8.82 -4.92
C ASP A 29 -13.11 -7.62 -5.12
N LEU A 30 -12.62 -6.38 -4.99
CA LEU A 30 -13.42 -5.14 -5.00
C LEU A 30 -12.99 -4.14 -6.09
N HIS A 31 -11.70 -3.76 -6.07
CA HIS A 31 -11.08 -2.83 -7.01
C HIS A 31 -9.63 -3.23 -7.22
N ALA A 32 -9.11 -3.19 -8.45
CA ALA A 32 -7.68 -3.37 -8.63
C ALA A 32 -6.94 -2.21 -7.93
N ALA A 33 -6.04 -2.54 -7.00
CA ALA A 33 -5.07 -1.55 -6.54
C ALA A 33 -4.13 -1.27 -7.72
N ARG A 34 -3.95 0.00 -8.07
CA ARG A 34 -3.07 0.38 -9.18
C ARG A 34 -1.86 1.11 -8.65
N ILE A 35 -0.70 0.60 -9.03
CA ILE A 35 0.60 1.11 -8.63
C ILE A 35 1.31 1.58 -9.89
N THR A 36 1.68 2.85 -9.94
CA THR A 36 2.39 3.43 -11.08
C THR A 36 3.76 3.92 -10.63
N ALA A 37 4.82 3.30 -11.13
CA ALA A 37 6.18 3.80 -11.02
C ALA A 37 6.40 4.89 -12.08
N PRO A 38 6.98 6.06 -11.72
CA PRO A 38 7.10 7.20 -12.61
C PRO A 38 8.06 6.94 -13.78
N ALA A 39 8.00 7.77 -14.83
CA ALA A 39 8.90 7.67 -15.98
C ALA A 39 10.36 8.05 -15.66
N THR A 40 10.58 8.84 -14.60
CA THR A 40 11.90 9.30 -14.17
C THR A 40 12.01 9.30 -12.65
N ALA A 41 13.25 9.37 -12.14
CA ALA A 41 13.53 9.38 -10.71
C ALA A 41 13.10 10.66 -9.96
N ALA A 42 12.63 11.70 -10.67
CA ALA A 42 12.04 12.90 -10.05
C ALA A 42 10.51 12.84 -9.90
N GLY A 43 9.87 11.79 -10.41
CA GLY A 43 8.42 11.61 -10.30
C GLY A 43 7.99 11.00 -8.97
N SER A 44 6.70 10.70 -8.86
CA SER A 44 6.14 10.01 -7.70
C SER A 44 5.69 8.60 -8.07
N VAL A 45 5.95 7.65 -7.18
CA VAL A 45 5.23 6.38 -7.17
C VAL A 45 3.81 6.66 -6.70
N GLU A 46 2.83 6.34 -7.54
CA GLU A 46 1.42 6.49 -7.21
C GLU A 46 0.84 5.14 -6.83
N SER A 47 0.24 5.07 -5.64
CA SER A 47 -0.54 3.92 -5.19
C SER A 47 -1.99 4.34 -5.02
N SER A 48 -2.88 3.71 -5.77
CA SER A 48 -4.31 4.06 -5.78
C SER A 48 -5.19 2.87 -5.45
N TYR A 49 -6.20 3.12 -4.63
CA TYR A 49 -7.23 2.16 -4.27
C TYR A 49 -8.59 2.87 -4.16
N GLY A 50 -9.52 2.55 -5.06
CA GLY A 50 -10.77 3.32 -5.19
C GLY A 50 -10.46 4.76 -5.63
N ASP A 51 -10.97 5.74 -4.87
CA ASP A 51 -10.72 7.17 -5.10
C ASP A 51 -9.50 7.70 -4.33
N ASP A 52 -8.95 6.90 -3.41
CA ASP A 52 -7.77 7.29 -2.64
C ASP A 52 -6.50 7.10 -3.47
N VAL A 53 -5.65 8.12 -3.46
CA VAL A 53 -4.32 8.09 -4.09
C VAL A 53 -3.28 8.56 -3.08
N VAL A 54 -2.31 7.70 -2.81
CA VAL A 54 -1.10 8.02 -2.04
C VAL A 54 0.06 8.13 -3.02
N ARG A 55 0.84 9.21 -2.91
CA ARG A 55 2.02 9.46 -3.73
C ARG A 55 3.26 9.49 -2.86
N LEU A 56 4.29 8.78 -3.29
CA LEU A 56 5.63 8.81 -2.71
C LEU A 56 6.58 9.41 -3.75
N GLY A 57 7.01 10.65 -3.56
CA GLY A 57 8.00 11.30 -4.41
C GLY A 57 9.35 10.59 -4.30
N LEU A 58 9.95 10.28 -5.45
CA LEU A 58 11.29 9.68 -5.49
C LEU A 58 12.36 10.76 -5.26
N PRO A 59 13.39 10.50 -4.43
CA PRO A 59 14.49 11.44 -4.21
C PRO A 59 15.47 11.34 -5.38
N GLY A 60 15.10 11.71 -6.59
CA GLY A 60 15.99 11.62 -7.74
C GLY A 60 15.82 12.77 -8.73
N THR A 61 16.52 12.67 -9.84
CA THR A 61 16.52 13.71 -10.88
C THR A 61 15.70 13.29 -12.10
N ALA A 62 15.29 14.27 -12.90
CA ALA A 62 14.52 14.01 -14.12
C ALA A 62 15.35 13.32 -15.22
N HIS A 63 16.68 13.27 -15.09
CA HIS A 63 17.58 12.70 -16.09
C HIS A 63 17.77 11.19 -15.98
N ALA A 64 17.27 10.55 -14.91
CA ALA A 64 17.34 9.11 -14.72
C ALA A 64 16.02 8.46 -15.17
N PRO A 65 15.95 7.88 -16.39
CA PRO A 65 14.74 7.26 -16.91
C PRO A 65 14.46 5.90 -16.26
N ALA A 66 13.20 5.51 -16.26
CA ALA A 66 12.75 4.18 -15.85
C ALA A 66 13.26 3.09 -16.79
N SER A 67 13.75 1.98 -16.22
CA SER A 67 14.06 0.74 -16.93
C SER A 67 13.41 -0.43 -16.20
N ALA A 68 12.38 -1.04 -16.80
CA ALA A 68 11.67 -2.16 -16.20
C ALA A 68 12.34 -3.51 -16.52
N SER A 69 12.51 -4.35 -15.50
CA SER A 69 12.93 -5.75 -15.65
C SER A 69 11.75 -6.66 -15.99
N ALA A 70 12.04 -7.88 -16.47
CA ALA A 70 11.00 -8.89 -16.74
C ALA A 70 10.23 -9.32 -15.48
N SER A 71 10.82 -9.19 -14.31
CA SER A 71 10.24 -9.47 -12.98
C SER A 71 9.34 -8.33 -12.47
N GLY A 72 9.28 -7.18 -13.15
CA GLY A 72 8.45 -6.04 -12.76
C GLY A 72 9.16 -4.99 -11.91
N THR A 73 10.45 -5.17 -11.59
CA THR A 73 11.26 -4.13 -10.93
C THR A 73 11.54 -3.00 -11.92
N VAL A 74 11.22 -1.76 -11.54
CA VAL A 74 11.55 -0.55 -12.32
C VAL A 74 12.77 0.11 -11.71
N VAL A 75 13.87 0.20 -12.45
CA VAL A 75 15.14 0.73 -11.99
C VAL A 75 15.39 2.11 -12.59
N TYR A 76 15.93 3.00 -11.77
CA TYR A 76 16.42 4.32 -12.14
C TYR A 76 17.91 4.39 -11.79
N ALA A 77 18.75 3.99 -12.73
CA ALA A 77 20.19 4.05 -12.56
C ALA A 77 20.67 5.50 -12.59
N GLY A 78 21.62 5.87 -11.72
CA GLY A 78 22.07 7.25 -11.59
C GLY A 78 20.95 8.20 -11.17
N ALA A 79 20.04 7.73 -10.31
CA ALA A 79 18.90 8.51 -9.83
C ALA A 79 19.34 9.88 -9.28
N ALA A 80 20.43 9.90 -8.52
CA ALA A 80 21.24 11.08 -8.26
C ALA A 80 22.71 10.68 -7.96
N ASP A 81 23.51 11.65 -7.51
CA ASP A 81 24.89 11.42 -7.11
C ASP A 81 24.95 10.45 -5.92
N GLY A 82 25.79 9.41 -6.07
CA GLY A 82 25.99 8.37 -5.06
C GLY A 82 24.96 7.23 -5.00
N TYR A 83 23.79 7.29 -5.65
CA TYR A 83 22.79 6.20 -5.53
C TYR A 83 21.90 5.96 -6.76
N ASP A 84 21.35 4.76 -6.79
CA ASP A 84 20.29 4.33 -7.72
C ASP A 84 18.96 4.18 -6.96
N LEU A 85 17.84 4.23 -7.69
CA LEU A 85 16.53 3.91 -7.14
C LEU A 85 15.91 2.71 -7.86
N ALA A 86 15.03 1.99 -7.18
CA ALA A 86 14.17 1.00 -7.80
C ALA A 86 12.77 1.01 -7.17
N VAL A 87 11.77 0.60 -7.95
CA VAL A 87 10.38 0.47 -7.53
C VAL A 87 9.92 -0.95 -7.85
N GLN A 88 9.36 -1.62 -6.87
CA GLN A 88 8.90 -3.00 -6.91
C GLN A 88 7.44 -3.05 -6.47
N PRO A 89 6.48 -2.98 -7.41
CA PRO A 89 5.09 -3.31 -7.10
C PRO A 89 4.99 -4.77 -6.67
N ASN A 90 4.31 -5.03 -5.56
CA ASN A 90 4.03 -6.38 -5.08
C ASN A 90 2.55 -6.53 -4.72
N ARG A 91 2.16 -7.73 -4.29
CA ARG A 91 0.75 -8.03 -4.00
C ARG A 91 0.17 -7.21 -2.85
N ASP A 92 1.02 -6.69 -1.97
CA ASP A 92 0.58 -6.01 -0.76
C ASP A 92 0.84 -4.51 -0.80
N GLY A 93 1.30 -3.97 -1.93
CA GLY A 93 1.66 -2.56 -2.05
C GLY A 93 2.87 -2.37 -2.93
N VAL A 94 3.77 -1.46 -2.54
CA VAL A 94 4.95 -1.13 -3.34
C VAL A 94 6.17 -0.93 -2.45
N ARG A 95 7.29 -1.52 -2.85
CA ARG A 95 8.59 -1.27 -2.25
C ARG A 95 9.38 -0.31 -3.12
N THR A 96 9.82 0.80 -2.55
CA THR A 96 10.82 1.69 -3.15
C THR A 96 12.15 1.42 -2.50
N LEU A 97 13.22 1.39 -3.28
CA LEU A 97 14.54 0.96 -2.82
C LEU A 97 15.58 1.98 -3.25
N ILE A 98 16.49 2.29 -2.35
CA ILE A 98 17.68 3.10 -2.59
C ILE A 98 18.87 2.14 -2.59
N THR A 99 19.76 2.27 -3.57
CA THR A 99 21.05 1.57 -3.58
C THR A 99 22.18 2.59 -3.47
N LEU A 100 22.78 2.71 -2.29
CA LEU A 100 23.98 3.53 -2.04
C LEU A 100 25.16 2.83 -2.70
N ARG A 101 25.82 3.49 -3.64
CA ARG A 101 26.92 2.88 -4.42
C ARG A 101 28.21 2.77 -3.61
N ASP A 102 28.48 3.73 -2.75
CA ASP A 102 29.70 3.86 -1.98
C ASP A 102 29.49 4.78 -0.76
N ALA A 103 30.56 5.01 -0.01
CA ALA A 103 30.56 5.81 1.23
C ALA A 103 30.30 7.31 1.02
N ASP A 104 30.38 7.81 -0.23
CA ASP A 104 30.13 9.21 -0.55
C ASP A 104 28.64 9.49 -0.84
N ALA A 105 27.81 8.43 -0.87
CA ALA A 105 26.37 8.57 -1.02
C ALA A 105 25.76 9.37 0.15
N PRO A 106 24.74 10.21 -0.11
CA PRO A 106 24.02 10.90 0.96
C PRO A 106 23.50 9.95 2.04
N THR A 107 23.40 10.41 3.27
CA THR A 107 22.86 9.60 4.37
C THR A 107 21.39 9.85 4.63
N GLU A 108 20.80 10.88 4.02
CA GLU A 108 19.37 11.22 4.15
C GLU A 108 18.66 11.24 2.79
N TYR A 109 17.50 10.59 2.76
CA TYR A 109 16.67 10.44 1.57
C TYR A 109 15.26 10.90 1.87
N ARG A 110 14.81 11.94 1.17
CA ARG A 110 13.51 12.58 1.41
C ARG A 110 12.51 12.14 0.35
N PHE A 111 11.42 11.54 0.78
CA PHE A 111 10.32 11.12 -0.06
C PHE A 111 9.09 12.00 0.20
N PRO A 112 8.84 13.04 -0.61
CA PRO A 112 7.65 13.88 -0.47
C PRO A 112 6.36 13.04 -0.51
N LEU A 113 5.46 13.25 0.44
CA LEU A 113 4.19 12.54 0.51
C LEU A 113 3.08 13.38 -0.12
N GLY A 114 2.43 12.84 -1.14
CA GLY A 114 1.16 13.35 -1.63
C GLY A 114 0.03 12.49 -1.08
N LEU A 115 -0.54 12.90 0.04
CA LEU A 115 -1.62 12.18 0.71
C LEU A 115 -2.99 12.77 0.33
N PRO A 116 -4.07 11.99 0.41
CA PRO A 116 -5.42 12.53 0.29
C PRO A 116 -5.71 13.62 1.32
N ALA A 117 -6.71 14.46 1.05
CA ALA A 117 -7.17 15.47 2.01
C ALA A 117 -7.49 14.85 3.38
N ASP A 118 -7.16 15.59 4.43
CA ASP A 118 -7.38 15.22 5.84
C ASP A 118 -6.65 13.93 6.30
N ALA A 119 -5.79 13.36 5.46
CA ALA A 119 -4.93 12.26 5.87
C ALA A 119 -3.78 12.76 6.74
N VAL A 120 -3.45 11.99 7.77
CA VAL A 120 -2.38 12.28 8.73
C VAL A 120 -1.43 11.10 8.81
N THR A 121 -0.21 11.37 9.28
CA THR A 121 0.82 10.38 9.52
C THR A 121 1.08 10.24 11.02
N GLU A 122 1.24 9.03 11.51
CA GLU A 122 1.61 8.71 12.88
C GLU A 122 2.80 7.76 12.88
N GLN A 123 3.90 8.14 13.51
CA GLN A 123 5.05 7.25 13.68
C GLN A 123 4.84 6.34 14.88
N LEU A 124 5.03 5.03 14.69
CA LEU A 124 4.83 4.01 15.72
C LEU A 124 6.14 3.66 16.42
N GLU A 125 6.04 2.93 17.54
CA GLU A 125 7.18 2.54 18.39
C GLU A 125 8.21 1.67 17.66
N ASP A 126 7.78 0.88 16.69
CA ASP A 126 8.65 0.04 15.85
C ASP A 126 9.32 0.82 14.70
N GLY A 127 9.07 2.13 14.59
CA GLY A 127 9.61 3.01 13.57
C GLY A 127 8.81 3.04 12.26
N SER A 128 7.77 2.21 12.12
CA SER A 128 6.83 2.29 11.00
C SER A 128 6.03 3.59 11.03
N VAL A 129 5.47 3.99 9.89
CA VAL A 129 4.62 5.18 9.80
C VAL A 129 3.24 4.80 9.28
N LEU A 130 2.25 4.92 10.15
CA LEU A 130 0.83 4.78 9.84
C LEU A 130 0.34 6.01 9.06
N VAL A 131 -0.50 5.79 8.06
CA VAL A 131 -1.26 6.85 7.38
C VAL A 131 -2.75 6.56 7.55
N SER A 132 -3.51 7.55 8.02
CA SER A 132 -4.95 7.41 8.27
C SER A 132 -5.72 8.69 7.92
N ARG A 133 -7.04 8.58 7.72
CA ARG A 133 -7.97 9.70 7.60
C ARG A 133 -9.14 9.48 8.57
N GLY A 134 -9.15 10.21 9.68
CA GLY A 134 -10.06 9.91 10.78
C GLY A 134 -9.85 8.47 11.27
N ASP A 135 -10.93 7.68 11.35
CA ASP A 135 -10.87 6.26 11.73
C ASP A 135 -10.44 5.33 10.58
N GLU A 136 -10.14 5.87 9.40
CA GLU A 136 -9.85 5.10 8.19
C GLU A 136 -8.33 4.89 8.00
N TYR A 137 -7.85 3.67 8.19
CA TYR A 137 -6.43 3.29 7.98
C TYR A 137 -6.05 3.24 6.49
N LEU A 138 -5.26 4.15 5.92
CA LEU A 138 -4.92 4.20 4.48
C LEU A 138 -3.82 3.23 4.07
N GLY A 139 -2.91 2.94 4.99
CA GLY A 139 -1.74 2.10 4.76
C GLY A 139 -0.65 2.43 5.77
N THR A 140 0.49 1.77 5.63
CA THR A 140 1.65 1.94 6.49
C THR A 140 2.90 1.93 5.65
N PHE A 141 3.87 2.76 6.00
CA PHE A 141 5.26 2.51 5.66
C PHE A 141 5.84 1.55 6.70
N ASP A 142 6.24 0.35 6.29
CA ASP A 142 6.81 -0.67 7.19
C ASP A 142 8.04 -0.12 7.92
N ALA A 143 8.44 -0.73 9.05
CA ALA A 143 9.65 -0.30 9.76
C ALA A 143 10.88 -0.29 8.81
N PRO A 144 11.73 0.76 8.90
CA PRO A 144 12.84 0.94 7.98
C PRO A 144 13.87 -0.18 8.12
N TRP A 145 14.44 -0.62 7.00
CA TRP A 145 15.61 -1.49 7.01
C TRP A 145 16.63 -1.06 5.97
N ALA A 146 17.90 -1.37 6.26
CA ALA A 146 19.00 -1.24 5.32
C ALA A 146 19.94 -2.44 5.47
N LYS A 147 20.48 -2.93 4.36
CA LYS A 147 21.40 -4.07 4.31
C LYS A 147 22.60 -3.74 3.43
N ASP A 148 23.78 -4.09 3.91
CA ASP A 148 25.03 -3.92 3.19
C ASP A 148 25.25 -5.05 2.16
N ALA A 149 26.38 -5.02 1.44
CA ALA A 149 26.68 -6.00 0.39
C ALA A 149 26.90 -7.43 0.91
N ASN A 150 27.20 -7.59 2.20
CA ASN A 150 27.31 -8.88 2.88
C ASN A 150 25.96 -9.36 3.45
N GLY A 151 24.93 -8.51 3.40
CA GLY A 151 23.61 -8.77 3.96
C GLY A 151 23.48 -8.37 5.44
N GLU A 152 24.50 -7.72 6.00
CA GLU A 152 24.50 -7.23 7.38
C GLU A 152 23.60 -6.01 7.51
N ALA A 153 22.92 -5.89 8.65
CA ALA A 153 22.02 -4.77 8.90
C ALA A 153 22.81 -3.46 9.07
N VAL A 154 22.35 -2.41 8.39
CA VAL A 154 22.87 -1.04 8.55
C VAL A 154 21.82 -0.22 9.34
N PRO A 155 22.21 0.52 10.39
CA PRO A 155 21.26 1.30 11.17
C PRO A 155 20.52 2.33 10.31
N THR A 156 19.19 2.36 10.45
CA THR A 156 18.33 3.29 9.72
C THR A 156 17.07 3.63 10.53
N ASP A 157 16.49 4.79 10.29
CA ASP A 157 15.24 5.25 10.88
C ASP A 157 14.47 6.14 9.91
N TYR A 158 13.17 6.29 10.17
CA TYR A 158 12.32 7.29 9.54
C TYR A 158 12.05 8.46 10.47
N ARG A 159 11.70 9.59 9.86
CA ARG A 159 10.96 10.69 10.48
C ARG A 159 10.03 11.34 9.47
N ILE A 160 8.99 12.02 9.95
CA ILE A 160 8.16 12.89 9.12
C ILE A 160 8.63 14.33 9.28
N GLU A 161 8.97 14.97 8.17
CA GLU A 161 9.48 16.33 8.17
C GLU A 161 9.05 17.08 6.90
N GLY A 162 8.31 18.19 7.08
CA GLY A 162 7.89 19.03 5.94
C GLY A 162 6.97 18.33 4.93
N GLY A 163 6.17 17.36 5.38
CA GLY A 163 5.30 16.57 4.50
C GLY A 163 6.03 15.47 3.71
N ALA A 164 7.26 15.12 4.10
CA ALA A 164 8.02 14.02 3.52
C ALA A 164 8.28 12.93 4.55
N LEU A 165 8.32 11.67 4.08
CA LEU A 165 8.99 10.59 4.80
C LEU A 165 10.49 10.74 4.55
N VAL A 166 11.26 10.97 5.60
CA VAL A 166 12.72 11.06 5.49
C VAL A 166 13.33 9.82 6.11
N GLN A 167 14.13 9.10 5.33
CA GLN A 167 14.94 8.00 5.83
C GLN A 167 16.38 8.45 6.03
N THR A 168 16.94 8.13 7.18
CA THR A 168 18.37 8.27 7.43
C THR A 168 19.02 6.88 7.45
N VAL A 169 20.11 6.70 6.70
CA VAL A 169 20.93 5.47 6.67
C VAL A 169 22.31 5.81 7.23
N ARG A 170 22.69 5.16 8.33
CA ARG A 170 23.95 5.45 9.05
C ARG A 170 25.01 4.41 8.70
N THR A 171 25.78 4.66 7.64
CA THR A 171 26.93 3.84 7.26
C THR A 171 28.13 4.11 8.17
N GLY A 172 29.08 3.18 8.22
CA GLY A 172 30.31 3.31 8.99
C GLY A 172 31.52 2.65 8.31
N PRO A 173 32.70 2.66 8.95
CA PRO A 173 33.94 2.17 8.34
C PRO A 173 33.92 0.71 7.88
N ASN A 174 33.04 -0.12 8.47
CA ASN A 174 32.91 -1.54 8.16
C ASN A 174 31.73 -1.85 7.23
N THR A 175 30.96 -0.84 6.79
CA THR A 175 29.82 -1.05 5.91
C THR A 175 30.31 -1.45 4.51
N ALA A 176 29.92 -2.63 4.04
CA ALA A 176 30.25 -3.07 2.69
C ALA A 176 29.24 -2.52 1.67
N PHE A 177 29.73 -1.88 0.62
CA PHE A 177 28.88 -1.31 -0.42
C PHE A 177 28.68 -2.27 -1.61
N PRO A 178 27.53 -2.22 -2.30
CA PRO A 178 26.45 -1.26 -2.10
C PRO A 178 25.55 -1.59 -0.90
N VAL A 179 24.98 -0.55 -0.27
CA VAL A 179 23.91 -0.68 0.74
C VAL A 179 22.56 -0.52 0.05
N VAL A 180 21.61 -1.39 0.35
CA VAL A 180 20.22 -1.28 -0.11
C VAL A 180 19.33 -0.93 1.09
N ALA A 181 18.51 0.11 0.94
CA ALA A 181 17.55 0.57 1.96
C ALA A 181 16.17 0.77 1.34
N ASP A 182 15.11 0.65 2.13
CA ASP A 182 13.71 0.82 1.68
C ASP A 182 13.12 2.20 2.03
N PRO A 183 12.01 2.62 1.39
CA PRO A 183 10.75 2.39 2.10
C PRO A 183 9.76 1.48 1.37
N ALA A 184 9.10 0.60 2.13
CA ALA A 184 7.97 -0.21 1.69
C ALA A 184 6.63 0.40 2.12
N TRP A 185 5.79 0.75 1.16
CA TRP A 185 4.40 1.13 1.38
C TRP A 185 3.50 -0.10 1.29
N PHE A 186 2.92 -0.47 2.42
CA PHE A 186 2.02 -1.59 2.57
C PHE A 186 0.55 -1.13 2.58
N ILE A 187 -0.22 -1.71 1.68
CA ILE A 187 -1.68 -1.65 1.63
C ILE A 187 -2.19 -3.05 2.01
N PRO A 188 -2.57 -3.29 3.27
CA PRO A 188 -3.15 -4.56 3.64
C PRO A 188 -4.44 -4.79 2.85
N LEU A 189 -4.41 -5.75 1.92
CA LEU A 189 -5.57 -6.17 1.14
C LEU A 189 -6.76 -6.61 2.03
N ALA A 190 -6.47 -7.11 3.24
CA ALA A 190 -7.48 -7.40 4.27
C ALA A 190 -8.13 -6.15 4.87
N ILE A 191 -7.40 -5.04 4.99
CA ILE A 191 -7.94 -3.75 5.43
C ILE A 191 -8.66 -3.05 4.28
N VAL A 192 -8.26 -3.22 3.04
CA VAL A 192 -9.02 -2.79 1.86
C VAL A 192 -10.43 -3.41 1.84
N ALA A 193 -10.53 -4.72 2.08
CA ALA A 193 -11.81 -5.41 2.22
C ALA A 193 -12.58 -4.96 3.50
N GLY A 194 -11.87 -4.80 4.62
CA GLY A 194 -12.41 -4.30 5.88
C GLY A 194 -12.92 -2.85 5.82
N ARG A 195 -12.23 -1.94 5.13
CA ARG A 195 -12.54 -0.50 4.95
C ARG A 195 -13.89 -0.28 4.29
N LEU A 196 -14.14 -1.05 3.25
CA LEU A 196 -15.40 -1.00 2.54
C LEU A 196 -16.58 -1.28 3.49
N LEU A 197 -16.41 -2.21 4.44
CA LEU A 197 -17.46 -2.54 5.40
C LEU A 197 -17.47 -1.57 6.60
N LEU A 198 -16.31 -1.20 7.14
CA LEU A 198 -16.18 -0.25 8.25
C LEU A 198 -16.81 1.11 7.90
N SER A 199 -16.59 1.64 6.68
CA SER A 199 -17.21 2.88 6.21
C SER A 199 -18.74 2.82 6.10
N THR A 200 -19.34 1.62 6.14
CA THR A 200 -20.79 1.41 6.19
C THR A 200 -21.32 1.14 7.61
N GLY A 201 -20.46 1.26 8.63
CA GLY A 201 -20.77 0.94 10.02
C GLY A 201 -20.75 -0.56 10.34
N VAL A 202 -20.25 -1.40 9.42
CA VAL A 202 -20.05 -2.84 9.66
C VAL A 202 -18.70 -3.06 10.33
N LYS A 203 -18.71 -3.62 11.54
CA LYS A 203 -17.50 -3.89 12.33
C LYS A 203 -16.87 -5.25 12.06
N SER A 204 -17.68 -6.24 11.68
CA SER A 204 -17.21 -7.59 11.35
C SER A 204 -18.25 -8.39 10.58
N ILE A 205 -17.83 -9.51 9.97
CA ILE A 205 -18.70 -10.51 9.35
C ILE A 205 -18.63 -11.81 10.16
N SER A 206 -19.78 -12.35 10.57
CA SER A 206 -19.83 -13.63 11.28
C SER A 206 -19.39 -14.80 10.39
N ARG A 207 -18.87 -15.88 10.97
CA ARG A 207 -18.52 -17.11 10.22
C ARG A 207 -19.70 -17.62 9.38
N HIS A 208 -20.91 -17.57 9.93
CA HIS A 208 -22.13 -17.95 9.20
C HIS A 208 -22.39 -17.04 7.99
N ALA A 209 -22.26 -15.72 8.15
CA ALA A 209 -22.42 -14.77 7.06
C ALA A 209 -21.35 -14.96 5.98
N ALA A 210 -20.08 -15.16 6.36
CA ALA A 210 -19.00 -15.43 5.42
C ALA A 210 -19.23 -16.73 4.61
N GLN A 211 -19.70 -17.81 5.25
CA GLN A 211 -20.08 -19.05 4.56
C GLN A 211 -21.24 -18.82 3.57
N ARG A 212 -22.26 -18.06 3.97
CA ARG A 212 -23.37 -17.69 3.08
C ARG A 212 -22.92 -16.85 1.88
N MET A 213 -21.94 -15.98 2.08
CA MET A 213 -21.34 -15.19 1.01
C MET A 213 -20.67 -16.09 -0.02
N ALA A 214 -19.79 -16.99 0.42
CA ALA A 214 -19.10 -17.95 -0.44
C ALA A 214 -20.08 -18.85 -1.21
N GLN A 215 -21.09 -19.41 -0.52
CA GLN A 215 -22.09 -20.29 -1.14
C GLN A 215 -22.96 -19.60 -2.20
N ARG A 216 -23.10 -18.28 -2.14
CA ARG A 216 -24.05 -17.52 -2.98
C ARG A 216 -23.37 -16.51 -3.91
N GLY A 217 -22.04 -16.53 -3.99
CA GLY A 217 -21.26 -15.58 -4.79
C GLY A 217 -21.58 -14.12 -4.41
N ILE A 218 -21.68 -13.83 -3.11
CA ILE A 218 -21.94 -12.47 -2.60
C ILE A 218 -20.62 -11.86 -2.16
N SER A 219 -20.16 -10.84 -2.87
CA SER A 219 -18.93 -10.12 -2.52
C SER A 219 -19.14 -9.16 -1.35
N GLN A 220 -18.06 -8.72 -0.72
CA GLN A 220 -18.13 -7.66 0.31
C GLN A 220 -18.70 -6.35 -0.27
N GLN A 221 -18.54 -6.07 -1.57
CA GLN A 221 -19.15 -4.91 -2.24
C GLN A 221 -20.66 -4.98 -2.28
N MET A 222 -21.20 -6.16 -2.56
CA MET A 222 -22.64 -6.37 -2.54
C MET A 222 -23.20 -6.17 -1.13
N VAL A 223 -22.46 -6.60 -0.11
CA VAL A 223 -22.80 -6.38 1.30
C VAL A 223 -22.76 -4.88 1.62
N ALA A 224 -21.65 -4.21 1.35
CA ALA A 224 -21.47 -2.79 1.63
C ALA A 224 -22.49 -1.91 0.89
N ASN A 225 -22.77 -2.18 -0.39
CA ASN A 225 -23.79 -1.46 -1.15
C ASN A 225 -25.19 -1.68 -0.56
N ALA A 226 -25.51 -2.89 -0.11
CA ALA A 226 -26.78 -3.14 0.57
C ALA A 226 -26.88 -2.35 1.88
N VAL A 227 -25.81 -2.26 2.67
CA VAL A 227 -25.81 -1.53 3.94
C VAL A 227 -25.87 -0.01 3.74
N LYS A 228 -25.09 0.52 2.79
CA LYS A 228 -24.98 1.96 2.51
C LYS A 228 -26.21 2.52 1.80
N ASN A 229 -26.66 1.83 0.74
CA ASN A 229 -27.66 2.36 -0.19
C ASN A 229 -28.99 1.59 -0.14
N GLY A 230 -29.04 0.45 0.55
CA GLY A 230 -30.22 -0.39 0.60
C GLY A 230 -31.30 0.13 1.55
N LYS A 231 -32.54 -0.32 1.31
CA LYS A 231 -33.66 -0.02 2.20
C LYS A 231 -33.45 -0.70 3.55
N LYS A 232 -33.35 0.09 4.62
CA LYS A 232 -33.27 -0.39 6.00
C LYS A 232 -34.65 -0.75 6.53
N SER A 233 -34.76 -1.90 7.19
CA SER A 233 -35.96 -2.41 7.83
C SER A 233 -35.59 -3.14 9.13
N ARG A 234 -36.57 -3.36 10.02
CA ARG A 234 -36.33 -4.16 11.23
C ARG A 234 -36.07 -5.61 10.82
N GLY A 235 -35.03 -6.22 11.40
CA GLY A 235 -34.73 -7.63 11.23
C GLY A 235 -35.71 -8.52 12.00
N LYS A 236 -35.68 -9.84 11.73
CA LYS A 236 -36.58 -10.80 12.39
C LYS A 236 -36.28 -10.98 13.88
N THR A 237 -35.05 -10.73 14.30
CA THR A 237 -34.61 -10.82 15.69
C THR A 237 -34.52 -9.43 16.31
N ALA A 238 -34.92 -9.27 17.57
CA ALA A 238 -34.77 -8.01 18.29
C ALA A 238 -33.30 -7.54 18.27
N GLY A 239 -33.11 -6.24 18.04
CA GLY A 239 -31.76 -5.66 17.92
C GLY A 239 -31.02 -6.01 16.62
N THR A 240 -31.74 -6.41 15.57
CA THR A 240 -31.18 -6.58 14.22
C THR A 240 -31.89 -5.70 13.20
N TRP A 241 -31.17 -5.30 12.15
CA TRP A 241 -31.72 -4.58 11.00
C TRP A 241 -31.39 -5.32 9.72
N LYS A 242 -32.35 -5.36 8.81
CA LYS A 242 -32.21 -5.93 7.47
C LYS A 242 -32.10 -4.79 6.46
N TYR A 243 -31.05 -4.86 5.66
CA TYR A 243 -30.75 -3.97 4.56
C TYR A 243 -30.95 -4.73 3.25
N THR A 244 -31.70 -4.16 2.30
CA THR A 244 -31.99 -4.79 1.01
C THR A 244 -31.63 -3.87 -0.14
N SER A 245 -30.81 -4.34 -1.08
CA SER A 245 -30.46 -3.64 -2.32
C SER A 245 -30.50 -4.63 -3.49
N GLY A 246 -31.43 -4.41 -4.43
CA GLY A 246 -31.73 -5.35 -5.50
C GLY A 246 -32.05 -6.75 -4.95
N LYS A 247 -31.33 -7.76 -5.43
CA LYS A 247 -31.47 -9.16 -4.97
C LYS A 247 -30.73 -9.45 -3.66
N ILE A 248 -29.88 -8.54 -3.18
CA ILE A 248 -29.04 -8.77 -2.01
C ILE A 248 -29.72 -8.28 -0.76
N TRP A 249 -29.61 -9.07 0.31
CA TRP A 249 -29.98 -8.65 1.64
C TRP A 249 -28.90 -8.97 2.66
N VAL A 250 -28.75 -8.08 3.65
CA VAL A 250 -27.76 -8.14 4.72
C VAL A 250 -28.47 -7.91 6.05
N VAL A 251 -28.13 -8.68 7.08
CA VAL A 251 -28.63 -8.48 8.44
C VAL A 251 -27.48 -8.09 9.36
N ILE A 252 -27.62 -6.96 10.04
CA ILE A 252 -26.65 -6.42 11.00
C ILE A 252 -27.27 -6.41 12.40
N ASN A 253 -26.51 -6.79 13.42
CA ASN A 253 -26.94 -6.73 14.82
C ASN A 253 -26.62 -5.38 15.49
N LYS A 254 -27.10 -5.17 16.71
CA LYS A 254 -26.84 -3.96 17.53
C LYS A 254 -25.36 -3.63 17.77
N ALA A 255 -24.46 -4.61 17.64
CA ALA A 255 -23.02 -4.39 17.78
C ALA A 255 -22.35 -3.93 16.48
N GLY A 256 -23.08 -3.88 15.36
CA GLY A 256 -22.53 -3.53 14.05
C GLY A 256 -21.96 -4.72 13.28
N ASN A 257 -22.23 -5.95 13.69
CA ASN A 257 -21.71 -7.15 13.01
C ASN A 257 -22.72 -7.66 11.98
N VAL A 258 -22.25 -8.00 10.78
CA VAL A 258 -23.04 -8.73 9.78
C VAL A 258 -23.23 -10.16 10.28
N VAL A 259 -24.48 -10.51 10.61
CA VAL A 259 -24.82 -11.83 11.17
C VAL A 259 -25.35 -12.80 10.12
N SER A 260 -25.90 -12.29 9.01
CA SER A 260 -26.34 -13.13 7.88
C SER A 260 -26.47 -12.30 6.60
N VAL A 261 -26.34 -12.96 5.45
CA VAL A 261 -26.57 -12.37 4.13
C VAL A 261 -27.31 -13.35 3.23
N GLY A 262 -27.89 -12.84 2.15
CA GLY A 262 -28.43 -13.68 1.11
C GLY A 262 -28.71 -12.95 -0.18
N ARG A 263 -29.02 -13.75 -1.19
CA ARG A 263 -29.45 -13.34 -2.51
C ARG A 263 -30.77 -14.04 -2.82
N ASN A 264 -31.77 -13.28 -3.23
CA ASN A 264 -33.06 -13.77 -3.72
C ASN A 264 -32.99 -14.04 -5.23
#